data_AF-A0A956AJ02-F1
#
_entry.id   AF-A0A956AJ02-F1
#
_cell.length_a   1.000
_cell.length_b   1.000
_cell.length_c   1.000
_cell.angle_alpha   90.00
_cell.angle_beta   90.00
_cell.angle_gamma   90.00
#
_symmetry.space_group_name_H-M   'P 1'
#
loop_
_entity.id
_entity.type
_entity.pdbx_description
1 polymer ?
#
loop_
_entity_poly.entity_id
_entity_poly.type
_entity_poly.pdbx_seq_one_letter_code
_entity_poly.pdbx_strand_id
1 'polypeptide(L)'
;MTTSSGTLTDLALDRALLNIFVCGPGQGETLVVALPRRGWLVLDGAGERGDFPAHAILDAYSSDEPIDLVLLTHPHADHHAGVRAMLERDDLIERIAAVGCVAKHLEERGQHTFAIEAAELETAHAISPNLAGGTRGTLERIRSLWAEAPAKRLDPRAGQALTLSTPSVTGRVLAPTKAEVDDFFKAQVRAARTFEHANDLSAVIELRFDAGRYIFGADLPERSSRSGAATPGGWCDMLGREVGLATHSMLKLPHHGSDGAQPDGLLRSASGDTGTRVWAVTPFNGSRLPSFDDGRGVHRLLALNPSLHLTALPVSKRARRPVPAKMRARTVRDRPVKLRGSIGSGVRPVAGSRDPRVKAVDGFWLFGFDRAGVCVRRARGSLATELVA
;
A
#
# COMPACT_ATOMS: atom_id res chain seq x y z
N MET A 1 21.36 -7.01 14.17
CA MET A 1 20.90 -6.04 13.16
C MET A 1 20.41 -4.77 13.87
N THR A 2 21.10 -3.65 13.70
CA THR A 2 20.78 -2.38 14.37
C THR A 2 19.71 -1.61 13.59
N THR A 3 18.67 -1.13 14.27
CA THR A 3 17.69 -0.22 13.69
C THR A 3 18.11 1.20 14.00
N SER A 4 18.38 2.02 12.99
CA SER A 4 18.67 3.44 13.18
C SER A 4 17.38 4.25 13.20
N SER A 5 17.29 5.22 14.11
CA SER A 5 16.30 6.31 14.05
C SER A 5 16.99 7.56 13.48
N GLY A 6 16.33 8.24 12.55
CA GLY A 6 16.83 9.48 11.96
C GLY A 6 15.70 10.18 11.21
N THR A 7 15.95 11.41 10.77
CA THR A 7 15.10 12.01 9.74
C THR A 7 15.39 11.32 8.40
N LEU A 8 14.49 11.46 7.43
CA LEU A 8 14.70 10.90 6.10
C LEU A 8 16.06 11.37 5.55
N THR A 9 16.37 12.66 5.60
CA THR A 9 17.62 13.23 5.08
C THR A 9 18.91 12.71 5.72
N ASP A 10 18.84 12.09 6.90
CA ASP A 10 20.02 11.54 7.59
C ASP A 10 20.40 10.12 7.08
N LEU A 11 19.54 9.47 6.31
CA LEU A 11 19.76 8.11 5.85
C LEU A 11 20.52 8.13 4.52
N ALA A 12 21.74 7.58 4.46
CA ALA A 12 22.46 7.40 3.19
C ALA A 12 22.04 6.09 2.52
N LEU A 13 21.47 6.06 1.30
CA LEU A 13 21.07 4.79 0.67
C LEU A 13 22.27 3.98 0.15
N ASP A 14 22.29 2.67 0.45
CA ASP A 14 23.24 1.75 -0.18
C ASP A 14 22.62 1.19 -1.47
N ARG A 15 23.12 1.66 -2.62
CA ARG A 15 22.61 1.25 -3.94
C ARG A 15 23.06 -0.14 -4.38
N ALA A 16 23.81 -0.89 -3.57
CA ALA A 16 24.00 -2.32 -3.79
C ALA A 16 22.81 -3.16 -3.29
N LEU A 17 21.97 -2.59 -2.42
CA LEU A 17 20.80 -3.24 -1.84
C LEU A 17 19.53 -2.92 -2.64
N LEU A 18 18.52 -3.79 -2.51
CA LEU A 18 17.14 -3.42 -2.82
C LEU A 18 16.58 -2.64 -1.62
N ASN A 19 16.30 -1.36 -1.80
CA ASN A 19 15.82 -0.48 -0.74
C ASN A 19 14.31 -0.26 -0.90
N ILE A 20 13.53 -0.63 0.12
CA ILE A 20 12.07 -0.55 0.11
C ILE A 20 11.62 0.37 1.23
N PHE A 21 11.02 1.49 0.86
CA PHE A 21 10.29 2.36 1.77
C PHE A 21 8.83 1.94 1.82
N VAL A 22 8.33 1.70 3.03
CA VAL A 22 6.90 1.49 3.29
C VAL A 22 6.40 2.68 4.09
N CYS A 23 5.47 3.43 3.51
CA CYS A 23 4.94 4.64 4.11
C CYS A 23 3.43 4.51 4.28
N GLY A 24 2.94 4.99 5.41
CA GLY A 24 1.53 5.00 5.71
C GLY A 24 1.34 5.68 7.05
N PRO A 25 1.08 7.00 7.10
CA PRO A 25 1.04 7.71 8.37
C PRO A 25 -0.16 7.30 9.23
N GLY A 26 -1.03 6.39 8.77
CA GLY A 26 -2.26 5.91 9.41
C GLY A 26 -3.52 6.16 8.55
N GLN A 27 -3.34 6.72 7.35
CA GLN A 27 -4.38 6.79 6.31
C GLN A 27 -3.63 6.75 4.98
N GLY A 28 -3.86 5.68 4.23
CA GLY A 28 -3.24 5.44 2.95
C GLY A 28 -1.92 4.72 2.99
N GLU A 29 -1.49 4.36 1.79
CA GLU A 29 -0.29 3.59 1.52
C GLU A 29 0.57 4.24 0.44
N THR A 30 1.89 4.14 0.63
CA THR A 30 2.87 4.36 -0.44
C THR A 30 4.03 3.43 -0.24
N LEU A 31 4.41 2.74 -1.30
CA LEU A 31 5.66 2.02 -1.39
C LEU A 31 6.58 2.76 -2.35
N VAL A 32 7.81 3.03 -1.94
CA VAL A 32 8.85 3.56 -2.83
C VAL A 32 10.01 2.59 -2.82
N VAL A 33 10.36 2.06 -3.98
CA VAL A 33 11.43 1.05 -4.12
C VAL A 33 12.58 1.65 -4.90
N ALA A 34 13.74 1.77 -4.26
CA ALA A 34 15.01 2.08 -4.90
C ALA A 34 15.66 0.77 -5.36
N LEU A 35 15.73 0.58 -6.68
CA LEU A 35 16.35 -0.59 -7.29
C LEU A 35 17.88 -0.55 -7.12
N PRO A 36 18.56 -1.70 -7.03
CA PRO A 36 20.01 -1.74 -7.01
C PRO A 36 20.59 -0.98 -8.22
N ARG A 37 21.57 -0.12 -7.95
CA ARG A 37 22.28 0.78 -8.88
C ARG A 37 21.46 1.90 -9.49
N ARG A 38 20.30 1.62 -10.07
CA ARG A 38 19.49 2.61 -10.80
C ARG A 38 18.02 2.21 -10.85
N GLY A 39 17.15 3.20 -10.77
CA GLY A 39 15.72 3.05 -11.02
C GLY A 39 14.88 3.06 -9.76
N TRP A 40 13.64 3.49 -9.93
CA TRP A 40 12.67 3.63 -8.85
C TRP A 40 11.30 3.08 -9.24
N LEU A 41 10.59 2.52 -8.28
CA LEU A 41 9.17 2.21 -8.40
C LEU A 41 8.41 2.97 -7.31
N VAL A 42 7.23 3.47 -7.65
CA VAL A 42 6.26 3.98 -6.68
C VAL A 42 4.95 3.21 -6.84
N LEU A 43 4.51 2.57 -5.77
CA LEU A 43 3.22 1.88 -5.72
C LEU A 43 2.32 2.65 -4.76
N ASP A 44 1.18 3.09 -5.28
CA ASP A 44 0.20 3.97 -4.64
C ASP A 44 0.78 5.31 -4.16
N GLY A 45 -0.06 6.10 -3.50
CA GLY A 45 0.22 7.46 -3.10
C GLY A 45 -0.67 7.91 -1.95
N ALA A 46 -0.11 7.87 -0.75
CA ALA A 46 -0.60 8.43 0.48
C ALA A 46 -0.19 9.89 0.58
N GLY A 47 -0.85 10.60 1.49
CA GLY A 47 -0.57 12.00 1.76
C GLY A 47 -1.73 12.90 1.39
N GLU A 48 -1.61 14.16 1.76
CA GLU A 48 -2.64 15.17 1.53
C GLU A 48 -2.01 16.57 1.63
N ARG A 49 -2.57 17.54 0.88
CA ARG A 49 -2.22 18.96 1.01
C ARG A 49 -0.71 19.26 0.87
N GLY A 50 -0.04 18.61 -0.08
CA GLY A 50 1.39 18.83 -0.36
C GLY A 50 2.35 18.01 0.48
N ASP A 51 1.86 17.21 1.45
CA ASP A 51 2.68 16.34 2.27
C ASP A 51 2.55 14.89 1.78
N PHE A 52 3.37 14.54 0.77
CA PHE A 52 3.35 13.25 0.09
C PHE A 52 4.67 12.49 0.35
N PRO A 53 4.65 11.32 1.02
CA PRO A 53 5.88 10.57 1.33
C PRO A 53 6.71 10.22 0.10
N ALA A 54 6.07 9.86 -1.02
CA ALA A 54 6.77 9.56 -2.27
C ALA A 54 7.63 10.74 -2.75
N HIS A 55 7.08 11.95 -2.71
CA HIS A 55 7.80 13.16 -3.12
C HIS A 55 9.00 13.39 -2.23
N ALA A 56 8.80 13.38 -0.90
CA ALA A 56 9.89 13.57 0.04
C ALA A 56 11.04 12.55 -0.13
N ILE A 57 10.72 11.29 -0.44
CA ILE A 57 11.72 10.24 -0.70
C ILE A 57 12.43 10.46 -2.04
N LEU A 58 11.69 10.75 -3.11
CA LEU A 58 12.28 10.97 -4.43
C LEU A 58 13.14 12.25 -4.46
N ASP A 59 12.70 13.33 -3.81
CA ASP A 59 13.44 14.57 -3.70
C ASP A 59 14.74 14.37 -2.88
N ALA A 60 14.72 13.49 -1.87
CA ALA A 60 15.89 13.21 -1.05
C ALA A 60 16.95 12.32 -1.73
N TYR A 61 16.55 11.44 -2.67
CA TYR A 61 17.43 10.35 -3.12
C TYR A 61 17.45 10.06 -4.62
N SER A 62 16.56 10.66 -5.39
CA SER A 62 16.26 10.23 -6.75
C SER A 62 16.37 11.37 -7.75
N SER A 63 17.04 12.48 -7.44
CA SER A 63 16.94 13.75 -8.21
C SER A 63 17.01 13.58 -9.74
N ASP A 64 17.80 12.62 -10.26
CA ASP A 64 18.04 12.45 -11.69
C ASP A 64 17.80 11.01 -12.20
N GLU A 65 17.32 10.11 -11.33
CA GLU A 65 17.09 8.71 -11.70
C GLU A 65 15.72 8.47 -12.36
N PRO A 66 15.62 7.49 -13.28
CA PRO A 66 14.33 7.14 -13.87
C PRO A 66 13.39 6.54 -12.82
N ILE A 67 12.11 6.82 -12.97
CA ILE A 67 11.03 6.17 -12.22
C ILE A 67 10.41 5.15 -13.18
N ASP A 68 10.84 3.89 -13.08
CA ASP A 68 10.46 2.82 -13.99
C ASP A 68 8.94 2.57 -13.98
N LEU A 69 8.31 2.74 -12.82
CA LEU A 69 6.88 2.55 -12.66
C LEU A 69 6.29 3.45 -11.57
N VAL A 70 5.17 4.10 -11.89
CA VAL A 70 4.19 4.58 -10.91
C VAL A 70 2.90 3.77 -11.07
N LEU A 71 2.49 3.03 -10.05
CA LEU A 71 1.33 2.15 -10.11
C LEU A 71 0.26 2.61 -9.12
N LEU A 72 -0.96 2.87 -9.60
CA LEU A 72 -2.15 2.91 -8.76
C LEU A 72 -2.73 1.50 -8.70
N THR A 73 -2.63 0.83 -7.56
CA THR A 73 -3.02 -0.56 -7.39
C THR A 73 -4.52 -0.75 -7.49
N HIS A 74 -5.29 0.18 -6.94
CA HIS A 74 -6.75 0.29 -7.05
C HIS A 74 -7.18 1.72 -6.67
N PRO A 75 -8.35 2.19 -7.14
CA PRO A 75 -8.72 3.59 -7.06
C PRO A 75 -9.34 4.03 -5.73
N HIS A 76 -8.92 3.52 -4.57
CA HIS A 76 -9.43 4.02 -3.29
C HIS A 76 -8.76 5.32 -2.84
N ALA A 77 -9.51 6.11 -2.08
CA ALA A 77 -9.17 7.44 -1.57
C ALA A 77 -7.76 7.55 -0.97
N ASP A 78 -7.30 6.49 -0.33
CA ASP A 78 -6.07 6.44 0.42
C ASP A 78 -4.89 5.84 -0.37
N HIS A 79 -5.11 5.55 -1.65
CA HIS A 79 -4.09 5.06 -2.59
C HIS A 79 -3.78 6.05 -3.73
N HIS A 80 -4.70 6.95 -4.09
CA HIS A 80 -4.55 7.76 -5.32
C HIS A 80 -3.92 9.15 -5.11
N ALA A 81 -3.99 9.73 -3.90
CA ALA A 81 -3.72 11.15 -3.69
C ALA A 81 -2.28 11.54 -4.06
N GLY A 82 -1.30 10.76 -3.61
CA GLY A 82 0.11 10.95 -3.94
C GLY A 82 0.42 10.63 -5.40
N VAL A 83 -0.27 9.66 -6.02
CA VAL A 83 -0.11 9.34 -7.45
C VAL A 83 -0.47 10.55 -8.28
N ARG A 84 -1.65 11.15 -8.03
CA ARG A 84 -2.06 12.37 -8.73
C ARG A 84 -1.04 13.49 -8.58
N ALA A 85 -0.59 13.75 -7.36
CA ALA A 85 0.40 14.78 -7.10
C ALA A 85 1.73 14.54 -7.83
N MET A 86 2.13 13.29 -8.03
CA MET A 86 3.30 12.96 -8.87
C MET A 86 3.06 13.23 -10.36
N LEU A 87 1.87 12.92 -10.87
CA LEU A 87 1.53 13.14 -12.30
C LEU A 87 1.28 14.61 -12.66
N GLU A 88 1.14 15.48 -11.65
CA GLU A 88 1.02 16.94 -11.76
C GLU A 88 2.37 17.66 -11.62
N ARG A 89 3.46 16.95 -11.33
CA ARG A 89 4.82 17.50 -11.24
C ARG A 89 5.59 17.25 -12.54
N ASP A 90 5.94 18.33 -13.25
CA ASP A 90 6.63 18.26 -14.55
C ASP A 90 7.99 17.55 -14.45
N ASP A 91 8.75 17.83 -13.41
CA ASP A 91 10.06 17.20 -13.18
C ASP A 91 9.95 15.67 -12.98
N LEU A 92 8.89 15.21 -12.30
CA LEU A 92 8.66 13.78 -12.07
C LEU A 92 8.06 13.10 -13.30
N ILE A 93 7.08 13.73 -13.97
CA ILE A 93 6.37 13.09 -15.09
C ILE A 93 7.29 12.79 -16.27
N GLU A 94 8.31 13.63 -16.51
CA GLU A 94 9.34 13.40 -17.52
C GLU A 94 10.16 12.13 -17.21
N ARG A 95 10.44 11.89 -15.93
CA ARG A 95 11.24 10.75 -15.44
C ARG A 95 10.48 9.43 -15.35
N ILE A 96 9.15 9.46 -15.39
CA ILE A 96 8.31 8.26 -15.26
C ILE A 96 8.28 7.48 -16.59
N ALA A 97 8.76 6.24 -16.60
CA ALA A 97 8.73 5.38 -17.78
C ALA A 97 7.35 4.75 -18.03
N ALA A 98 6.66 4.31 -16.97
CA ALA A 98 5.33 3.71 -17.06
C ALA A 98 4.40 4.16 -15.91
N VAL A 99 3.11 4.29 -16.22
CA VAL A 99 2.02 4.54 -15.28
C VAL A 99 1.01 3.41 -15.37
N GLY A 100 0.84 2.73 -14.24
CA GLY A 100 -0.03 1.56 -14.07
C GLY A 100 -1.38 1.88 -13.45
N CYS A 101 -2.46 1.37 -14.05
CA CYS A 101 -3.81 1.32 -13.48
C CYS A 101 -4.64 0.30 -14.26
N VAL A 102 -5.61 -0.40 -13.64
CA VAL A 102 -6.49 -1.30 -14.40
C VAL A 102 -7.30 -0.49 -15.41
N ALA A 103 -7.02 -0.70 -16.72
CA ALA A 103 -7.52 0.16 -17.80
C ALA A 103 -9.05 0.27 -17.85
N LYS A 104 -9.75 -0.79 -17.44
CA LYS A 104 -11.22 -0.82 -17.43
C LYS A 104 -11.82 0.21 -16.45
N HIS A 105 -11.07 0.66 -15.44
CA HIS A 105 -11.46 1.82 -14.63
C HIS A 105 -11.50 3.14 -15.43
N LEU A 106 -10.80 3.22 -16.57
CA LEU A 106 -10.68 4.44 -17.39
C LEU A 106 -11.65 4.45 -18.58
N GLU A 107 -12.02 3.27 -19.08
CA GLU A 107 -12.77 3.08 -20.33
C GLU A 107 -14.29 3.25 -20.15
N GLU A 108 -14.86 2.91 -18.99
CA GLU A 108 -16.31 2.97 -18.74
C GLU A 108 -16.79 4.40 -18.37
N ARG A 109 -16.56 5.36 -19.28
CA ARG A 109 -17.17 6.69 -19.25
C ARG A 109 -18.66 6.58 -19.58
N GLY A 110 -19.55 6.63 -18.58
CA GLY A 110 -20.95 6.90 -18.90
C GLY A 110 -21.97 6.65 -17.79
N GLN A 111 -21.75 5.62 -16.96
CA GLN A 111 -22.71 5.27 -15.91
C GLN A 111 -22.05 4.98 -14.55
N HIS A 112 -20.80 4.49 -14.54
CA HIS A 112 -20.10 4.12 -13.31
C HIS A 112 -19.35 5.27 -12.62
N THR A 113 -18.90 6.29 -13.35
CA THR A 113 -18.25 7.47 -12.76
C THR A 113 -19.17 8.24 -11.81
N PHE A 114 -20.49 8.27 -12.08
CA PHE A 114 -21.48 8.87 -11.19
C PHE A 114 -21.74 8.01 -9.93
N ALA A 115 -21.60 6.69 -10.02
CA ALA A 115 -21.69 5.80 -8.85
C ALA A 115 -20.45 5.89 -7.95
N ILE A 116 -19.26 6.11 -8.54
CA ILE A 116 -18.04 6.46 -7.79
C ILE A 116 -18.28 7.75 -7.02
N GLU A 117 -18.78 8.80 -7.70
CA GLU A 117 -19.10 10.06 -7.03
C GLU A 117 -20.15 9.88 -5.93
N ALA A 118 -21.20 9.08 -6.13
CA ALA A 118 -22.24 8.86 -5.12
C ALA A 118 -21.74 8.06 -3.90
N ALA A 119 -21.02 6.95 -4.11
CA ALA A 119 -20.47 6.12 -3.02
C ALA A 119 -19.32 6.83 -2.28
N GLU A 120 -18.47 7.55 -3.02
CA GLU A 120 -17.51 8.46 -2.42
C GLU A 120 -18.20 9.63 -1.74
N LEU A 121 -19.27 10.23 -2.26
CA LEU A 121 -20.01 11.29 -1.58
C LEU A 121 -20.63 10.79 -0.28
N GLU A 122 -21.22 9.60 -0.22
CA GLU A 122 -21.80 9.05 1.01
C GLU A 122 -20.71 8.78 2.06
N THR A 123 -19.58 8.21 1.64
CA THR A 123 -18.45 7.92 2.53
C THR A 123 -17.67 9.21 2.90
N ALA A 124 -17.53 10.15 1.97
CA ALA A 124 -16.79 11.40 2.12
C ALA A 124 -17.61 12.53 2.74
N HIS A 125 -18.94 12.53 2.66
CA HIS A 125 -19.76 13.46 3.47
C HIS A 125 -19.57 13.19 4.97
N ALA A 126 -19.23 11.97 5.36
CA ALA A 126 -18.86 11.64 6.73
C ALA A 126 -17.39 11.99 7.10
N ILE A 127 -16.50 12.21 6.11
CA ILE A 127 -15.04 12.29 6.34
C ILE A 127 -14.40 13.59 5.82
N SER A 128 -14.67 14.04 4.58
CA SER A 128 -14.33 15.36 4.02
C SER A 128 -14.80 15.49 2.55
N PRO A 129 -15.63 16.49 2.17
CA PRO A 129 -16.15 16.67 0.80
C PRO A 129 -15.09 16.89 -0.29
N ASN A 130 -13.85 17.27 0.08
CA ASN A 130 -12.75 17.40 -0.88
C ASN A 130 -12.19 16.06 -1.40
N LEU A 131 -12.62 14.90 -0.87
CA LEU A 131 -12.10 13.60 -1.30
C LEU A 131 -12.79 13.04 -2.56
N ALA A 132 -14.09 13.27 -2.77
CA ALA A 132 -14.85 12.66 -3.86
C ALA A 132 -14.46 13.17 -5.28
N GLY A 133 -13.71 14.27 -5.38
CA GLY A 133 -13.09 14.71 -6.64
C GLY A 133 -11.68 14.16 -6.85
N GLY A 134 -11.09 13.54 -5.82
CA GLY A 134 -9.70 13.11 -5.80
C GLY A 134 -9.48 11.92 -6.73
N THR A 135 -10.23 10.84 -6.52
CA THR A 135 -10.11 9.59 -7.28
C THR A 135 -10.38 9.84 -8.76
N ARG A 136 -11.52 10.48 -9.07
CA ARG A 136 -11.88 10.84 -10.44
C ARG A 136 -10.76 11.64 -11.09
N GLY A 137 -10.32 12.74 -10.47
CA GLY A 137 -9.24 13.56 -11.05
C GLY A 137 -7.94 12.77 -11.28
N THR A 138 -7.64 11.80 -10.43
CA THR A 138 -6.48 10.91 -10.60
C THR A 138 -6.63 10.00 -11.81
N LEU A 139 -7.77 9.33 -11.94
CA LEU A 139 -8.07 8.46 -13.09
C LEU A 139 -8.14 9.26 -14.41
N GLU A 140 -8.73 10.45 -14.38
CA GLU A 140 -8.76 11.34 -15.54
C GLU A 140 -7.36 11.78 -15.95
N ARG A 141 -6.48 12.08 -14.98
CA ARG A 141 -5.07 12.41 -15.27
C ARG A 141 -4.31 11.23 -15.87
N ILE A 142 -4.45 10.03 -15.31
CA ILE A 142 -3.84 8.81 -15.86
C ILE A 142 -4.32 8.58 -17.30
N ARG A 143 -5.63 8.71 -17.55
CA ARG A 143 -6.19 8.55 -18.89
C ARG A 143 -5.65 9.57 -19.89
N SER A 144 -5.57 10.85 -19.51
CA SER A 144 -5.00 11.88 -20.37
C SER A 144 -3.53 11.58 -20.69
N LEU A 145 -2.75 11.19 -19.69
CA LEU A 145 -1.35 10.80 -19.89
C LEU A 145 -1.21 9.61 -20.85
N TRP A 146 -2.06 8.59 -20.74
CA TRP A 146 -2.03 7.43 -21.64
C TRP A 146 -2.43 7.79 -23.07
N ALA A 147 -3.28 8.80 -23.25
CA ALA A 147 -3.62 9.31 -24.58
C ALA A 147 -2.46 10.14 -25.17
N GLU A 148 -1.82 10.97 -24.36
CA GLU A 148 -0.69 11.83 -24.74
C GLU A 148 0.60 11.03 -24.99
N ALA A 149 0.84 9.99 -24.18
CA ALA A 149 2.03 9.16 -24.23
C ALA A 149 1.68 7.66 -24.08
N PRO A 150 1.15 7.02 -25.15
CA PRO A 150 0.72 5.61 -25.10
C PRO A 150 1.81 4.63 -24.65
N ALA A 151 3.08 4.94 -24.90
CA ALA A 151 4.22 4.14 -24.45
C ALA A 151 4.36 4.08 -22.91
N LYS A 152 3.78 5.04 -22.16
CA LYS A 152 3.77 5.04 -20.69
C LYS A 152 2.63 4.18 -20.13
N ARG A 153 1.74 3.60 -20.95
CA ARG A 153 0.61 2.81 -20.47
C ARG A 153 1.05 1.46 -19.91
N LEU A 154 0.67 1.17 -18.66
CA LEU A 154 0.69 -0.18 -18.09
C LEU A 154 -0.71 -0.56 -17.59
N ASP A 155 -1.35 -1.55 -18.22
CA ASP A 155 -2.59 -2.12 -17.72
C ASP A 155 -2.27 -3.42 -16.94
N PRO A 156 -2.14 -3.38 -15.60
CA PRO A 156 -1.57 -4.46 -14.82
C PRO A 156 -2.44 -5.72 -14.93
N ARG A 157 -1.83 -6.81 -15.41
CA ARG A 157 -2.47 -8.13 -15.50
C ARG A 157 -1.56 -9.24 -15.01
N ALA A 158 -2.13 -10.23 -14.32
CA ALA A 158 -1.40 -11.40 -13.84
C ALA A 158 -0.52 -12.01 -14.95
N GLY A 159 0.75 -12.26 -14.63
CA GLY A 159 1.78 -12.77 -15.55
C GLY A 159 2.53 -11.68 -16.34
N GLN A 160 2.06 -10.43 -16.33
CA GLN A 160 2.75 -9.34 -17.01
C GLN A 160 4.07 -9.00 -16.31
N ALA A 161 5.17 -9.08 -17.06
CA ALA A 161 6.49 -8.64 -16.60
C ALA A 161 6.57 -7.10 -16.54
N LEU A 162 7.28 -6.59 -15.55
CA LEU A 162 7.60 -5.17 -15.42
C LEU A 162 8.91 -4.87 -16.14
N THR A 163 8.94 -3.76 -16.89
CA THR A 163 10.17 -3.24 -17.49
C THR A 163 10.91 -2.40 -16.45
N LEU A 164 12.07 -2.87 -16.01
CA LEU A 164 12.89 -2.22 -14.99
C LEU A 164 14.25 -1.81 -15.57
N SER A 165 14.81 -0.72 -15.07
CA SER A 165 16.08 -0.15 -15.54
C SER A 165 17.33 -0.90 -15.07
N THR A 166 17.16 -1.92 -14.21
CA THR A 166 18.24 -2.83 -13.79
C THR A 166 17.88 -4.28 -14.09
N PRO A 167 18.80 -5.09 -14.65
CA PRO A 167 18.57 -6.52 -14.90
C PRO A 167 18.69 -7.37 -13.63
N SER A 168 19.22 -6.83 -12.52
CA SER A 168 19.36 -7.59 -11.27
C SER A 168 18.04 -7.82 -10.55
N VAL A 169 17.00 -7.08 -10.93
CA VAL A 169 15.66 -7.21 -10.35
C VAL A 169 14.68 -7.57 -11.46
N THR A 170 13.86 -8.57 -11.23
CA THR A 170 12.69 -8.83 -12.08
C THR A 170 11.43 -8.48 -11.31
N GLY A 171 10.42 -8.01 -12.04
CA GLY A 171 9.12 -7.69 -11.47
C GLY A 171 8.02 -8.29 -12.32
N ARG A 172 6.92 -8.69 -11.67
CA ARG A 172 5.70 -9.10 -12.37
C ARG A 172 4.45 -8.78 -11.58
N VAL A 173 3.34 -8.66 -12.30
CA VAL A 173 2.00 -8.55 -11.73
C VAL A 173 1.46 -9.96 -11.46
N LEU A 174 0.92 -10.19 -10.27
CA LEU A 174 0.31 -11.48 -9.86
C LEU A 174 -1.23 -11.45 -9.94
N ALA A 175 -1.82 -10.27 -9.80
CA ALA A 175 -3.27 -10.04 -9.87
C ALA A 175 -3.52 -8.59 -10.35
N PRO A 176 -4.68 -8.28 -10.93
CA PRO A 176 -5.74 -9.22 -11.33
C PRO A 176 -5.44 -9.90 -12.67
N THR A 177 -6.04 -11.06 -12.94
CA THR A 177 -6.09 -11.69 -14.27
C THR A 177 -7.06 -10.94 -15.18
N LYS A 178 -6.95 -11.14 -16.51
CA LYS A 178 -7.91 -10.56 -17.45
C LYS A 178 -9.34 -11.04 -17.16
N ALA A 179 -9.53 -12.31 -16.84
CA ALA A 179 -10.84 -12.89 -16.53
C ALA A 179 -11.46 -12.24 -15.28
N GLU A 180 -10.67 -12.06 -14.21
CA GLU A 180 -11.13 -11.39 -12.98
C GLU A 180 -11.56 -9.94 -13.26
N VAL A 181 -10.80 -9.19 -14.07
CA VAL A 181 -11.21 -7.83 -14.49
C VAL A 181 -12.51 -7.88 -15.31
N ASP A 182 -12.61 -8.78 -16.28
CA ASP A 182 -13.80 -8.86 -17.13
C ASP A 182 -15.05 -9.23 -16.34
N ASP A 183 -14.95 -10.21 -15.45
CA ASP A 183 -16.06 -10.72 -14.65
C ASP A 183 -16.48 -9.74 -13.56
N PHE A 184 -15.52 -9.04 -12.94
CA PHE A 184 -15.81 -7.98 -11.98
C PHE A 184 -16.74 -6.93 -12.58
N PHE A 185 -16.36 -6.37 -13.73
CA PHE A 185 -17.14 -5.30 -14.34
C PHE A 185 -18.45 -5.83 -14.93
N LYS A 186 -18.50 -7.05 -15.49
CA LYS A 186 -19.77 -7.68 -15.90
C LYS A 186 -20.75 -7.83 -14.73
N ALA A 187 -20.27 -8.21 -13.55
CA ALA A 187 -21.09 -8.34 -12.36
C ALA A 187 -21.54 -6.97 -11.81
N GLN A 188 -20.64 -5.99 -11.81
CA GLN A 188 -20.89 -4.67 -11.21
C GLN A 188 -21.76 -3.76 -12.08
N VAL A 189 -21.72 -3.90 -13.41
CA VAL A 189 -22.72 -3.29 -14.33
C VAL A 189 -24.14 -3.63 -13.90
N ARG A 190 -24.35 -4.82 -13.32
CA ARG A 190 -25.68 -5.24 -12.83
C ARG A 190 -26.02 -4.73 -11.43
N ALA A 191 -25.03 -4.37 -10.62
CA ALA A 191 -25.20 -4.11 -9.18
C ALA A 191 -25.03 -2.64 -8.75
N ALA A 192 -24.51 -1.76 -9.62
CA ALA A 192 -24.20 -0.36 -9.31
C ALA A 192 -23.25 -0.14 -8.11
N ARG A 193 -22.39 -1.12 -7.78
CA ARG A 193 -21.49 -1.11 -6.60
C ARG A 193 -20.00 -1.25 -6.95
N THR A 194 -19.61 -0.81 -8.15
CA THR A 194 -18.25 -1.05 -8.70
C THR A 194 -17.12 -0.54 -7.80
N PHE A 195 -17.36 0.48 -6.98
CA PHE A 195 -16.30 1.10 -6.17
C PHE A 195 -16.09 0.48 -4.79
N GLU A 196 -17.16 0.03 -4.13
CA GLU A 196 -17.08 -0.67 -2.83
C GLU A 196 -16.19 -1.91 -2.90
N HIS A 197 -16.11 -2.48 -4.10
CA HIS A 197 -15.40 -3.72 -4.40
C HIS A 197 -14.10 -3.48 -5.18
N ALA A 198 -13.62 -2.24 -5.31
CA ALA A 198 -12.42 -1.95 -6.11
C ALA A 198 -11.17 -2.72 -5.62
N ASN A 199 -11.14 -3.09 -4.34
CA ASN A 199 -10.10 -3.93 -3.73
C ASN A 199 -9.96 -5.28 -4.43
N ASP A 200 -11.02 -5.82 -5.02
CA ASP A 200 -11.00 -7.09 -5.76
C ASP A 200 -10.15 -7.02 -7.04
N LEU A 201 -9.87 -5.81 -7.53
CA LEU A 201 -9.01 -5.55 -8.68
C LEU A 201 -7.63 -5.02 -8.30
N SER A 202 -7.27 -5.09 -7.01
CA SER A 202 -5.97 -4.65 -6.52
C SER A 202 -4.83 -5.30 -7.30
N ALA A 203 -3.95 -4.47 -7.86
CA ALA A 203 -2.74 -4.94 -8.52
C ALA A 203 -1.75 -5.47 -7.48
N VAL A 204 -1.48 -6.78 -7.48
CA VAL A 204 -0.47 -7.40 -6.62
C VAL A 204 0.84 -7.50 -7.38
N ILE A 205 1.92 -6.98 -6.80
CA ILE A 205 3.25 -6.98 -7.42
C ILE A 205 4.19 -7.92 -6.68
N GLU A 206 4.94 -8.70 -7.46
CA GLU A 206 6.10 -9.44 -7.00
C GLU A 206 7.37 -8.82 -7.58
N LEU A 207 8.38 -8.61 -6.73
CA LEU A 207 9.75 -8.39 -7.16
C LEU A 207 10.63 -9.57 -6.75
N ARG A 208 11.64 -9.87 -7.57
CA ARG A 208 12.74 -10.79 -7.27
C ARG A 208 14.06 -10.05 -7.39
N PHE A 209 14.89 -10.17 -6.36
CA PHE A 209 16.27 -9.69 -6.37
C PHE A 209 17.15 -10.85 -5.92
N ASP A 210 17.81 -11.49 -6.89
CA ASP A 210 18.55 -12.74 -6.68
C ASP A 210 17.70 -13.78 -5.90
N ALA A 211 18.10 -14.17 -4.69
CA ALA A 211 17.35 -15.15 -3.88
C ALA A 211 16.10 -14.55 -3.18
N GLY A 212 16.02 -13.22 -3.08
CA GLY A 212 14.93 -12.53 -2.39
C GLY A 212 13.62 -12.51 -3.17
N ARG A 213 12.50 -12.59 -2.44
CA ARG A 213 11.13 -12.45 -2.97
C ARG A 213 10.35 -11.42 -2.15
N TYR A 214 9.77 -10.43 -2.82
CA TYR A 214 9.11 -9.29 -2.17
C TYR A 214 7.70 -9.16 -2.73
N ILE A 215 6.70 -9.24 -1.85
CA ILE A 215 5.28 -9.24 -2.23
C ILE A 215 4.60 -7.96 -1.73
N PHE A 216 3.98 -7.24 -2.65
CA PHE A 216 3.20 -6.05 -2.38
C PHE A 216 1.73 -6.33 -2.67
N GLY A 217 1.00 -6.68 -1.60
CA GLY A 217 -0.34 -7.24 -1.70
C GLY A 217 -1.46 -6.25 -1.98
N ALA A 218 -1.17 -4.94 -1.99
CA ALA A 218 -2.17 -3.88 -2.07
C ALA A 218 -3.34 -4.18 -1.11
N ASP A 219 -4.59 -4.07 -1.54
CA ASP A 219 -5.76 -4.30 -0.70
C ASP A 219 -6.60 -5.51 -1.16
N LEU A 220 -5.99 -6.42 -1.91
CA LEU A 220 -6.66 -7.61 -2.41
C LEU A 220 -7.27 -8.40 -1.24
N PRO A 221 -8.58 -8.70 -1.24
CA PRO A 221 -9.22 -9.42 -0.15
C PRO A 221 -9.04 -10.93 -0.28
N GLU A 222 -9.19 -11.62 0.84
CA GLU A 222 -9.39 -13.07 0.90
C GLU A 222 -10.88 -13.35 0.66
N ARG A 223 -11.23 -13.74 -0.56
CA ARG A 223 -12.56 -14.23 -0.86
C ARG A 223 -12.67 -15.68 -0.41
N SER A 224 -13.21 -15.90 0.78
CA SER A 224 -13.76 -17.21 1.14
C SER A 224 -15.23 -17.24 0.75
N SER A 225 -15.70 -18.36 0.21
CA SER A 225 -17.10 -18.55 -0.11
C SER A 225 -17.93 -18.63 1.18
N ARG A 226 -18.37 -17.49 1.72
CA ARG A 226 -19.31 -17.48 2.87
C ARG A 226 -20.59 -18.28 2.59
N SER A 227 -20.94 -18.48 1.31
CA SER A 227 -22.10 -19.25 0.85
C SER A 227 -21.74 -20.63 0.25
N GLY A 228 -20.49 -21.09 0.36
CA GLY A 228 -20.03 -22.33 -0.28
C GLY A 228 -19.81 -22.23 -1.80
N ALA A 229 -20.37 -21.23 -2.49
CA ALA A 229 -20.06 -20.94 -3.88
C ALA A 229 -18.73 -20.17 -3.98
N ALA A 230 -17.70 -20.79 -4.57
CA ALA A 230 -16.44 -20.12 -4.88
C ALA A 230 -16.73 -18.84 -5.66
N THR A 231 -16.46 -17.69 -5.05
CA THR A 231 -16.49 -16.43 -5.78
C THR A 231 -15.09 -16.25 -6.35
N PRO A 232 -14.90 -16.33 -7.68
CA PRO A 232 -13.58 -16.18 -8.27
C PRO A 232 -12.93 -14.85 -7.86
N GLY A 233 -11.61 -14.88 -7.73
CA GLY A 233 -10.74 -13.75 -7.42
C GLY A 233 -10.14 -13.77 -6.01
N GLY A 234 -9.47 -12.65 -5.69
CA GLY A 234 -8.85 -12.45 -4.39
C GLY A 234 -7.63 -13.34 -4.15
N TRP A 235 -7.19 -13.40 -2.90
CA TRP A 235 -6.01 -14.18 -2.52
C TRP A 235 -6.15 -15.68 -2.72
N CYS A 236 -7.33 -16.26 -2.49
CA CYS A 236 -7.55 -17.71 -2.59
C CYS A 236 -7.20 -18.21 -4.00
N ASP A 237 -7.76 -17.56 -5.01
CA ASP A 237 -7.51 -17.90 -6.41
C ASP A 237 -6.05 -17.64 -6.79
N MET A 238 -5.46 -16.53 -6.33
CA MET A 238 -4.06 -16.24 -6.58
C MET A 238 -3.13 -17.30 -5.97
N LEU A 239 -3.36 -17.72 -4.72
CA LEU A 239 -2.58 -18.77 -4.06
C LEU A 239 -2.74 -20.14 -4.75
N GLY A 240 -3.87 -20.40 -5.40
CA GLY A 240 -4.06 -21.59 -6.22
C GLY A 240 -3.22 -21.58 -7.51
N ARG A 241 -2.89 -20.40 -8.04
CA ARG A 241 -2.10 -20.22 -9.27
C ARG A 241 -0.61 -20.02 -9.01
N GLU A 242 -0.26 -19.37 -7.90
CA GLU A 242 1.08 -18.88 -7.62
C GLU A 242 1.74 -19.69 -6.48
N VAL A 243 2.59 -20.63 -6.87
CA VAL A 243 3.26 -21.52 -5.93
C VAL A 243 4.31 -20.77 -5.09
N GLY A 244 4.35 -21.12 -3.80
CA GLY A 244 5.41 -20.70 -2.88
C GLY A 244 5.33 -19.24 -2.42
N LEU A 245 4.20 -18.55 -2.58
CA LEU A 245 4.04 -17.15 -2.12
C LEU A 245 4.28 -16.99 -0.60
N ALA A 246 4.11 -18.06 0.18
CA ALA A 246 4.47 -18.09 1.59
C ALA A 246 5.97 -17.91 1.88
N THR A 247 6.82 -18.23 0.89
CA THR A 247 8.28 -18.12 0.96
C THR A 247 8.71 -16.78 0.37
N HIS A 248 8.66 -15.74 1.20
CA HIS A 248 9.05 -14.38 0.84
C HIS A 248 10.01 -13.77 1.86
N SER A 249 10.91 -12.91 1.41
CA SER A 249 11.78 -12.07 2.25
C SER A 249 10.99 -10.93 2.89
N MET A 250 10.03 -10.38 2.15
CA MET A 250 9.18 -9.28 2.61
C MET A 250 7.75 -9.41 2.11
N LEU A 251 6.80 -9.02 2.96
CA LEU A 251 5.40 -8.86 2.63
C LEU A 251 4.91 -7.51 3.17
N LYS A 252 4.39 -6.65 2.28
CA LYS A 252 3.42 -5.63 2.71
C LYS A 252 2.10 -6.35 2.92
N LEU A 253 1.66 -6.40 4.17
CA LEU A 253 0.46 -7.14 4.56
C LEU A 253 -0.78 -6.52 3.92
N PRO A 254 -1.58 -7.29 3.18
CA PRO A 254 -2.67 -6.74 2.37
C PRO A 254 -3.71 -6.00 3.20
N HIS A 255 -4.37 -5.02 2.59
CA HIS A 255 -5.54 -4.33 3.14
C HIS A 255 -5.31 -3.84 4.58
N HIS A 256 -4.17 -3.17 4.78
CA HIS A 256 -3.75 -2.60 6.06
C HIS A 256 -3.66 -3.61 7.22
N GLY A 257 -3.48 -4.89 6.90
CA GLY A 257 -3.51 -5.97 7.89
C GLY A 257 -4.92 -6.28 8.39
N SER A 258 -5.94 -6.19 7.53
CA SER A 258 -7.27 -6.70 7.84
C SER A 258 -7.29 -8.23 7.93
N ASP A 259 -8.15 -8.78 8.79
CA ASP A 259 -8.30 -10.23 8.95
C ASP A 259 -8.77 -10.91 7.66
N GLY A 260 -9.61 -10.21 6.89
CA GLY A 260 -10.19 -10.71 5.64
C GLY A 260 -9.28 -10.56 4.43
N ALA A 261 -7.98 -10.32 4.62
CA ALA A 261 -6.98 -10.24 3.55
C ALA A 261 -5.69 -11.00 3.92
N GLN A 262 -5.81 -11.97 4.83
CA GLN A 262 -4.71 -12.67 5.48
C GLN A 262 -4.87 -14.19 5.36
N PRO A 263 -4.81 -14.72 4.12
CA PRO A 263 -4.95 -16.16 3.90
C PRO A 263 -3.77 -16.91 4.54
N ASP A 264 -4.06 -18.05 5.15
CA ASP A 264 -3.03 -18.87 5.79
C ASP A 264 -1.94 -19.32 4.80
N GLY A 265 -2.31 -19.59 3.54
CA GLY A 265 -1.38 -19.96 2.48
C GLY A 265 -0.38 -18.87 2.07
N LEU A 266 -0.61 -17.61 2.45
CA LEU A 266 0.37 -16.53 2.30
C LEU A 266 1.25 -16.39 3.54
N LEU A 267 0.68 -16.61 4.73
CA LEU A 267 1.34 -16.31 6.00
C LEU A 267 2.21 -17.47 6.51
N ARG A 268 1.80 -18.72 6.26
CA ARG A 268 2.45 -19.93 6.78
C ARG A 268 3.36 -20.54 5.72
N SER A 269 4.67 -20.52 5.98
CA SER A 269 5.63 -21.26 5.15
C SER A 269 5.42 -22.77 5.30
N ALA A 270 5.33 -23.48 4.18
CA ALA A 270 5.21 -24.94 4.18
C ALA A 270 6.44 -25.64 4.76
N SER A 271 7.62 -25.00 4.68
CA SER A 271 8.87 -25.56 5.20
C SER A 271 9.03 -25.42 6.72
N GLY A 272 8.10 -24.74 7.40
CA GLY A 272 8.27 -24.35 8.80
C GLY A 272 9.41 -23.34 9.01
N ASP A 273 10.04 -22.88 7.93
CA ASP A 273 11.11 -21.88 7.99
C ASP A 273 10.52 -20.56 8.48
N THR A 274 10.90 -20.21 9.70
CA THR A 274 10.59 -18.94 10.36
C THR A 274 11.72 -17.93 10.20
N GLY A 275 12.61 -18.15 9.23
CA GLY A 275 13.63 -17.21 8.80
C GLY A 275 13.09 -15.78 8.80
N THR A 276 13.94 -14.79 9.08
CA THR A 276 13.52 -13.43 9.43
C THR A 276 12.83 -12.70 8.28
N ARG A 277 11.54 -12.98 8.08
CA ARG A 277 10.66 -12.35 7.10
C ARG A 277 10.27 -10.97 7.61
N VAL A 278 10.34 -9.98 6.74
CA VAL A 278 9.86 -8.63 7.07
C VAL A 278 8.38 -8.53 6.73
N TRP A 279 7.53 -8.41 7.75
CA TRP A 279 6.14 -8.04 7.56
C TRP A 279 5.95 -6.56 7.90
N ALA A 280 5.48 -5.80 6.93
CA ALA A 280 5.18 -4.38 7.07
C ALA A 280 3.68 -4.13 6.92
N VAL A 281 3.15 -3.24 7.75
CA VAL A 281 1.74 -2.86 7.75
C VAL A 281 1.64 -1.35 7.67
N THR A 282 0.73 -0.87 6.82
CA THR A 282 0.31 0.51 6.67
C THR A 282 -1.06 0.68 7.34
N PRO A 283 -1.17 1.06 8.62
CA PRO A 283 -2.47 1.04 9.31
C PRO A 283 -3.49 1.99 8.70
N PHE A 284 -4.76 1.59 8.76
CA PHE A 284 -5.89 2.40 8.31
C PHE A 284 -6.77 2.79 9.49
N ASN A 285 -6.55 4.01 9.97
CA ASN A 285 -7.21 4.56 11.15
C ASN A 285 -8.74 4.65 11.00
N GLY A 286 -9.24 4.81 9.77
CA GLY A 286 -10.66 4.91 9.48
C GLY A 286 -11.44 3.67 9.93
N SER A 287 -10.83 2.50 9.72
CA SER A 287 -11.44 1.19 10.03
C SER A 287 -10.75 0.47 11.19
N ARG A 288 -9.85 1.14 11.92
CA ARG A 288 -9.07 0.57 13.04
C ARG A 288 -8.28 -0.68 12.63
N LEU A 289 -7.68 -0.64 11.44
CA LEU A 289 -6.86 -1.73 10.92
C LEU A 289 -5.37 -1.44 11.17
N PRO A 290 -4.55 -2.46 11.51
CA PRO A 290 -4.97 -3.84 11.83
C PRO A 290 -5.69 -3.91 13.19
N SER A 291 -6.52 -4.95 13.40
CA SER A 291 -7.13 -5.20 14.70
C SER A 291 -6.07 -5.64 15.74
N PHE A 292 -6.29 -5.27 17.00
CA PHE A 292 -5.47 -5.69 18.16
C PHE A 292 -6.23 -6.65 19.08
N ASP A 293 -7.36 -7.19 18.63
CA ASP A 293 -8.15 -8.14 19.39
C ASP A 293 -7.43 -9.50 19.48
N ASP A 294 -7.66 -10.21 20.59
CA ASP A 294 -7.04 -11.51 20.82
C ASP A 294 -7.47 -12.53 19.75
N GLY A 295 -6.51 -13.32 19.26
CA GLY A 295 -6.73 -14.32 18.20
C GLY A 295 -6.88 -13.76 16.79
N ARG A 296 -6.85 -12.43 16.59
CA ARG A 296 -7.01 -11.77 15.29
C ARG A 296 -5.92 -10.74 15.01
N GLY A 297 -5.92 -10.18 13.81
CA GLY A 297 -5.05 -9.07 13.38
C GLY A 297 -3.61 -9.21 13.86
N VAL A 298 -3.14 -8.23 14.61
CA VAL A 298 -1.77 -8.20 15.16
C VAL A 298 -1.46 -9.41 16.05
N HIS A 299 -2.39 -9.89 16.86
CA HIS A 299 -2.16 -11.07 17.72
C HIS A 299 -1.91 -12.33 16.88
N ARG A 300 -2.75 -12.57 15.86
CA ARG A 300 -2.58 -13.69 14.92
C ARG A 300 -1.27 -13.55 14.14
N LEU A 301 -0.98 -12.36 13.61
CA LEU A 301 0.23 -12.10 12.84
C LEU A 301 1.50 -12.34 13.67
N LEU A 302 1.53 -11.87 14.92
CA LEU A 302 2.68 -12.05 15.81
C LEU A 302 2.90 -13.50 16.26
N ALA A 303 1.85 -14.32 16.25
CA ALA A 303 1.97 -15.77 16.45
C ALA A 303 2.64 -16.49 15.26
N LEU A 304 2.63 -15.89 14.06
CA LEU A 304 3.20 -16.45 12.83
C LEU A 304 4.55 -15.83 12.45
N ASN A 305 4.76 -14.57 12.85
CA ASN A 305 6.00 -13.85 12.66
C ASN A 305 6.29 -13.04 13.94
N PRO A 306 7.40 -13.29 14.66
CA PRO A 306 7.65 -12.68 15.96
C PRO A 306 7.81 -11.16 15.94
N SER A 307 7.86 -10.54 14.76
CA SER A 307 8.02 -9.11 14.57
C SER A 307 7.12 -8.58 13.45
N LEU A 308 6.48 -7.43 13.70
CA LEU A 308 5.59 -6.75 12.76
C LEU A 308 5.95 -5.26 12.69
N HIS A 309 6.18 -4.72 11.50
CA HIS A 309 6.65 -3.36 11.31
C HIS A 309 5.48 -2.44 10.94
N LEU A 310 5.00 -1.65 11.89
CA LEU A 310 3.94 -0.68 11.65
C LEU A 310 4.53 0.67 11.24
N THR A 311 4.00 1.26 10.18
CA THR A 311 4.37 2.63 9.76
C THR A 311 3.82 3.72 10.69
N ALA A 312 2.75 3.43 11.43
CA ALA A 312 2.20 4.28 12.48
C ALA A 312 1.38 3.43 13.47
N LEU A 313 0.98 3.96 14.63
CA LEU A 313 -0.07 3.32 15.44
C LEU A 313 -1.46 3.62 14.82
N PRO A 314 -2.46 2.71 14.92
CA PRO A 314 -3.81 2.90 14.36
C PRO A 314 -4.65 3.89 15.20
N VAL A 315 -4.12 5.09 15.42
CA VAL A 315 -4.71 6.13 16.27
C VAL A 315 -5.08 7.34 15.43
N SER A 316 -6.11 8.09 15.83
CA SER A 316 -6.55 9.29 15.09
C SER A 316 -5.39 10.25 14.78
N LYS A 317 -5.47 10.98 13.66
CA LYS A 317 -4.42 11.94 13.23
C LYS A 317 -3.98 12.89 14.37
N ARG A 318 -4.93 13.36 15.21
CA ARG A 318 -4.68 14.25 16.35
C ARG A 318 -3.94 13.60 17.52
N ALA A 319 -4.00 12.28 17.63
CA ALA A 319 -3.37 11.51 18.70
C ALA A 319 -1.98 10.98 18.31
N ARG A 320 -1.56 11.20 17.06
CA ARG A 320 -0.25 10.79 16.56
C ARG A 320 0.84 11.56 17.29
N ARG A 321 1.86 10.83 17.70
CA ARG A 321 3.04 11.31 18.41
C ARG A 321 4.18 10.36 18.11
N PRO A 322 5.44 10.80 18.20
CA PRO A 322 6.58 9.90 18.11
C PRO A 322 6.42 8.70 19.05
N VAL A 323 6.82 7.53 18.59
CA VAL A 323 6.70 6.27 19.32
C VAL A 323 8.06 5.61 19.55
N PRO A 324 8.19 4.79 20.61
CA PRO A 324 9.37 3.95 20.78
C PRO A 324 9.63 3.09 19.54
N ALA A 325 10.92 2.83 19.26
CA ALA A 325 11.32 2.03 18.11
C ALA A 325 10.75 0.63 18.11
N LYS A 326 10.54 0.08 19.30
CA LYS A 326 10.01 -1.26 19.53
C LYS A 326 8.98 -1.21 20.65
N MET A 327 7.85 -1.88 20.47
CA MET A 327 6.75 -1.93 21.44
C MET A 327 6.21 -3.35 21.52
N ARG A 328 5.73 -3.74 22.71
CA ARG A 328 4.93 -4.95 22.84
C ARG A 328 3.51 -4.68 22.33
N ALA A 329 2.92 -5.64 21.63
CA ALA A 329 1.55 -5.52 21.12
C ALA A 329 0.54 -5.25 22.24
N ARG A 330 0.70 -5.94 23.40
CA ARG A 330 -0.12 -5.68 24.60
C ARG A 330 -0.07 -4.22 25.04
N THR A 331 1.09 -3.55 24.94
CA THR A 331 1.22 -2.13 25.33
C THR A 331 0.46 -1.21 24.40
N VAL A 332 0.29 -1.57 23.13
CA VAL A 332 -0.53 -0.80 22.18
C VAL A 332 -2.02 -1.04 22.47
N ARG A 333 -2.41 -2.29 22.69
CA ARG A 333 -3.79 -2.70 23.01
C ARG A 333 -4.29 -2.07 24.31
N ASP A 334 -3.49 -2.15 25.37
CA ASP A 334 -3.87 -1.73 26.73
C ASP A 334 -3.76 -0.22 26.93
N ARG A 335 -3.14 0.52 25.98
CA ARG A 335 -3.18 1.98 26.02
C ARG A 335 -4.61 2.40 25.69
N PRO A 336 -5.32 3.10 26.61
CA PRO A 336 -6.56 3.78 26.27
C PRO A 336 -6.19 4.95 25.36
N VAL A 337 -5.92 4.64 24.10
CA VAL A 337 -6.11 5.61 23.04
C VAL A 337 -7.56 6.02 23.25
N LYS A 338 -7.83 7.31 23.49
CA LYS A 338 -9.17 7.88 23.36
C LYS A 338 -9.55 7.74 21.89
N LEU A 339 -9.81 6.49 21.49
CA LEU A 339 -10.38 6.03 20.25
C LEU A 339 -11.70 6.73 20.22
N ARG A 340 -11.82 7.74 19.34
CA ARG A 340 -13.02 8.56 19.13
C ARG A 340 -14.17 8.05 19.98
N GLY A 341 -14.37 8.64 21.16
CA GLY A 341 -15.69 8.54 21.79
C GLY A 341 -16.65 8.90 20.67
N SER A 342 -17.60 8.02 20.38
CA SER A 342 -18.62 8.23 19.36
C SER A 342 -19.10 9.67 19.50
N ILE A 343 -18.65 10.55 18.62
CA ILE A 343 -19.03 11.94 18.67
C ILE A 343 -20.51 11.86 18.31
N GLY A 344 -21.39 12.05 19.30
CA GLY A 344 -22.82 12.13 19.05
C GLY A 344 -23.04 13.01 17.83
N SER A 345 -23.92 12.57 16.94
CA SER A 345 -24.11 13.02 15.55
C SER A 345 -24.35 14.54 15.32
N GLY A 346 -24.18 15.39 16.33
CA GLY A 346 -24.39 16.84 16.27
C GLY A 346 -23.17 17.73 16.58
N VAL A 347 -22.02 17.20 17.05
CA VAL A 347 -20.86 18.06 17.35
C VAL A 347 -19.90 18.11 16.18
N ARG A 348 -19.94 19.19 15.39
CA ARG A 348 -18.91 19.47 14.39
C ARG A 348 -17.54 19.48 15.08
N PRO A 349 -16.58 18.63 14.68
CA PRO A 349 -15.26 18.67 15.26
C PRO A 349 -14.64 20.04 14.95
N VAL A 350 -14.46 20.87 15.98
CA VAL A 350 -13.61 22.05 15.89
C VAL A 350 -12.27 21.58 15.29
N ALA A 351 -11.81 22.25 14.23
CA ALA A 351 -10.57 21.94 13.55
C ALA A 351 -9.39 22.20 14.49
N GLY A 352 -9.15 21.28 15.44
CA GLY A 352 -7.93 21.27 16.24
C GLY A 352 -6.76 21.23 15.27
N SER A 353 -5.88 22.23 15.38
CA SER A 353 -4.67 22.33 14.59
C SER A 353 -3.93 21.00 14.65
N ARG A 354 -3.49 20.51 13.48
CA ARG A 354 -2.49 19.46 13.44
C ARG A 354 -1.30 19.91 14.28
N ASP A 355 -0.65 18.99 14.99
CA ASP A 355 0.72 19.26 15.42
C ASP A 355 1.53 19.47 14.13
N PRO A 356 1.97 20.70 13.81
CA PRO A 356 2.64 20.98 12.55
C PRO A 356 3.98 20.23 12.41
N ARG A 357 4.44 19.60 13.50
CA ARG A 357 5.70 18.86 13.55
C ARG A 357 5.62 17.44 12.98
N VAL A 358 4.42 16.86 12.84
CA VAL A 358 4.26 15.49 12.33
C VAL A 358 3.91 15.52 10.85
N LYS A 359 4.86 15.13 10.01
CA LYS A 359 4.73 15.03 8.55
C LYS A 359 4.30 13.62 8.14
N ALA A 360 3.76 13.46 6.94
CA ALA A 360 3.39 12.17 6.38
C ALA A 360 4.61 11.25 6.27
N VAL A 361 5.77 11.83 5.96
CA VAL A 361 7.06 11.12 5.92
C VAL A 361 7.59 10.70 7.29
N ASP A 362 6.95 11.04 8.43
CA ASP A 362 7.33 10.48 9.73
C ASP A 362 6.83 9.05 9.94
N GLY A 363 5.86 8.61 9.14
CA GLY A 363 5.28 7.28 9.19
C GLY A 363 5.84 6.36 8.13
N PHE A 364 7.14 6.04 8.21
CA PHE A 364 7.83 5.16 7.27
C PHE A 364 8.71 4.10 7.94
N TRP A 365 8.93 3.02 7.19
CA TRP A 365 10.04 2.10 7.35
C TRP A 365 10.89 2.09 6.07
N LEU A 366 12.21 1.99 6.20
CA LEU A 366 13.15 1.67 5.14
C LEU A 366 13.76 0.30 5.43
N PHE A 367 13.67 -0.61 4.48
CA PHE A 367 14.30 -1.93 4.50
C PHE A 367 15.32 -2.04 3.37
N GLY A 368 16.56 -2.43 3.67
CA GLY A 368 17.57 -2.73 2.66
C GLY A 368 17.86 -4.24 2.65
N PHE A 369 17.71 -4.86 1.49
CA PHE A 369 17.92 -6.29 1.30
C PHE A 369 19.11 -6.57 0.40
N ASP A 370 19.91 -7.57 0.79
CA ASP A 370 21.01 -8.07 -0.02
C ASP A 370 20.54 -9.10 -1.07
N ARG A 371 21.50 -9.64 -1.81
CA ARG A 371 21.26 -10.67 -2.85
C ARG A 371 20.79 -12.01 -2.30
N ALA A 372 21.01 -12.28 -1.00
CA ALA A 372 20.49 -13.46 -0.33
C ALA A 372 19.02 -13.28 0.08
N GLY A 373 18.43 -12.10 -0.16
CA GLY A 373 17.09 -11.75 0.29
C GLY A 373 17.03 -11.52 1.80
N VAL A 374 18.17 -11.32 2.46
CA VAL A 374 18.24 -11.03 3.89
C VAL A 374 18.10 -9.52 4.07
N CYS A 375 17.21 -9.11 4.97
CA CYS A 375 17.18 -7.72 5.39
C CYS A 375 18.48 -7.46 6.15
N VAL A 376 19.36 -6.62 5.60
CA VAL A 376 20.66 -6.23 6.21
C VAL A 376 20.64 -4.80 6.73
N ARG A 377 19.61 -4.02 6.39
CA ARG A 377 19.40 -2.67 6.89
C ARG A 377 17.95 -2.37 7.24
N ARG A 378 17.74 -1.66 8.36
CA ARG A 378 16.44 -1.11 8.78
C ARG A 378 16.59 0.32 9.30
N ALA A 379 15.73 1.21 8.83
CA ALA A 379 15.54 2.54 9.39
C ALA A 379 14.05 2.87 9.44
N ARG A 380 13.66 3.87 10.22
CA ARG A 380 12.27 4.24 10.39
C ARG A 380 12.09 5.72 10.69
N GLY A 381 10.88 6.22 10.43
CA GLY A 381 10.43 7.51 10.90
C GLY A 381 9.95 7.48 12.34
N SER A 382 9.67 8.67 12.88
CA SER A 382 9.34 8.86 14.29
C SER A 382 7.99 8.23 14.70
N LEU A 383 7.04 8.04 13.77
CA LEU A 383 5.74 7.41 14.02
C LEU A 383 5.76 5.89 13.89
N ALA A 384 6.75 5.34 13.19
CA ALA A 384 6.83 3.92 12.90
C ALA A 384 7.39 3.13 14.10
N THR A 385 6.95 1.89 14.29
CA THR A 385 7.38 1.03 15.41
C THR A 385 7.40 -0.45 15.03
N GLU A 386 8.33 -1.19 15.62
CA GLU A 386 8.41 -2.64 15.55
C GLU A 386 7.54 -3.21 16.68
N LEU A 387 6.48 -3.92 16.33
CA LEU A 387 5.70 -4.69 17.29
C LEU A 387 6.30 -6.07 17.50
N VAL A 388 6.32 -6.48 18.77
CA VAL A 388 6.61 -7.84 19.20
C VAL A 388 5.52 -8.33 20.14
N ALA A 389 5.43 -9.64 20.35
CA ALA A 389 4.43 -10.27 21.22
C ALA A 389 4.38 -9.66 22.64
#